data_AF-A0A5T0K4E5-F1
#
_entry.id   AF-A0A5T0K4E5-F1
#
_cell.length_a   1.000
_cell.length_b   1.000
_cell.length_c   1.000
_cell.angle_alpha   90.00
_cell.angle_beta   90.00
_cell.angle_gamma   90.00
#
_symmetry.space_group_name_H-M   'P 1'
#
loop_
_entity.id
_entity.type
_entity.pdbx_description
1 polymer ?
#
loop_
_entity_poly.entity_id
_entity_poly.type
_entity_poly.pdbx_seq_one_letter_code
_entity_poly.pdbx_strand_id
1 'polypeptide(L)'
;MIDITLIEQCKNPNVETQIIQKIIQVESNNQQFAININKVGSFILKNKKEAENLANNFIKGGYSVDIGLMQFNSNNLKSSTFSHYSVEDLLDTCKNIKAGSDIFYLAYEMTNKNLAKEDRINQALSIYNTGDLKKGFSNGYVAKYDSTAKTIDDLEEKARKSDTRIKITYNLFNLQTQKKE
;
A
#
# COMPACT_ATOMS: atom_id res chain seq x y z
N MET A 1 -5.85 -12.48 -8.23
CA MET A 1 -4.69 -11.58 -8.35
C MET A 1 -5.00 -10.61 -9.47
N ILE A 2 -4.79 -9.31 -9.28
CA ILE A 2 -4.98 -8.34 -10.37
C ILE A 2 -3.88 -8.55 -11.42
N ASP A 3 -4.25 -8.51 -12.70
CA ASP A 3 -3.32 -8.65 -13.82
C ASP A 3 -2.26 -7.53 -13.77
N ILE A 4 -0.99 -7.92 -13.85
CA ILE A 4 0.14 -6.97 -13.86
C ILE A 4 0.07 -6.01 -15.06
N THR A 5 -0.49 -6.45 -16.18
CA THR A 5 -0.70 -5.63 -17.38
C THR A 5 -1.70 -4.52 -17.11
N LEU A 6 -2.77 -4.83 -16.38
CA LEU A 6 -3.76 -3.83 -15.97
C LEU A 6 -3.14 -2.82 -15.01
N ILE A 7 -2.31 -3.28 -14.06
CA ILE A 7 -1.58 -2.38 -13.15
C ILE A 7 -0.68 -1.44 -13.95
N GLU A 8 0.06 -1.95 -14.94
CA GLU A 8 0.94 -1.14 -15.80
C GLU A 8 0.19 -0.03 -16.54
N GLN A 9 -0.97 -0.37 -17.11
CA GLN A 9 -1.79 0.58 -17.87
C GLN A 9 -2.37 1.70 -17.01
N CYS A 10 -2.63 1.43 -15.73
CA CYS A 10 -3.36 2.34 -14.85
C CYS A 10 -2.47 3.17 -13.92
N LYS A 11 -1.29 2.65 -13.53
CA LYS A 11 -0.45 3.33 -12.53
C LYS A 11 0.16 4.63 -13.05
N ASN A 12 0.69 5.42 -12.12
CA ASN A 12 1.62 6.48 -12.43
C ASN A 12 2.82 5.91 -13.22
N PRO A 13 3.14 6.47 -14.40
CA PRO A 13 4.20 5.92 -15.26
C PRO A 13 5.60 5.99 -14.62
N ASN A 14 5.79 6.86 -13.63
CA ASN A 14 7.07 7.03 -12.92
C ASN A 14 7.24 6.06 -11.73
N VAL A 15 6.28 5.15 -11.51
CA VAL A 15 6.36 4.13 -10.45
C VAL A 15 6.49 2.75 -11.08
N GLU A 16 7.30 1.89 -10.47
CA GLU A 16 7.46 0.51 -10.92
C GLU A 16 6.22 -0.33 -10.60
N THR A 17 5.83 -1.17 -11.55
CA THR A 17 4.60 -2.00 -11.51
C THR A 17 4.59 -2.93 -10.30
N GLN A 18 5.76 -3.52 -10.00
CA GLN A 18 5.93 -4.46 -8.90
C GLN A 18 5.68 -3.82 -7.53
N ILE A 19 6.05 -2.53 -7.36
CA ILE A 19 5.77 -1.78 -6.14
C ILE A 19 4.26 -1.65 -5.96
N ILE A 20 3.55 -1.20 -7.01
CA ILE A 20 2.09 -1.03 -6.96
C ILE A 20 1.38 -2.36 -6.73
N GLN A 21 1.81 -3.42 -7.40
CA GLN A 21 1.27 -4.77 -7.19
C GLN A 21 1.41 -5.22 -5.73
N LYS A 22 2.58 -4.98 -5.11
CA LYS A 22 2.81 -5.33 -3.71
C LYS A 22 1.99 -4.46 -2.75
N ILE A 23 1.85 -3.16 -3.02
CA ILE A 23 0.98 -2.26 -2.24
C ILE A 23 -0.47 -2.78 -2.28
N ILE A 24 -1.04 -3.07 -3.46
CA ILE A 24 -2.40 -3.62 -3.57
C ILE A 24 -2.56 -4.90 -2.74
N GLN A 25 -1.54 -5.75 -2.74
CA GLN A 25 -1.53 -6.97 -1.92
C GLN A 25 -1.57 -6.67 -0.42
N VAL A 26 -0.76 -5.73 0.05
CA VAL A 26 -0.65 -5.35 1.47
C VAL A 26 -1.89 -4.58 1.95
N GLU A 27 -2.42 -3.69 1.12
CA GLU A 27 -3.50 -2.76 1.47
C GLU A 27 -4.87 -3.42 1.46
N SER A 28 -5.19 -4.19 0.42
CA SER A 28 -6.53 -4.73 0.22
C SER A 28 -6.58 -6.24 0.03
N ASN A 29 -5.42 -6.91 -0.06
CA ASN A 29 -5.35 -8.31 -0.51
C ASN A 29 -6.10 -8.52 -1.85
N ASN A 30 -5.97 -7.56 -2.77
CA ASN A 30 -6.66 -7.52 -4.07
C ASN A 30 -8.20 -7.40 -3.99
N GLN A 31 -8.75 -6.93 -2.88
CA GLN A 31 -10.20 -6.75 -2.72
C GLN A 31 -10.62 -5.35 -3.21
N GLN A 32 -11.24 -5.29 -4.40
CA GLN A 32 -11.60 -4.03 -5.06
C GLN A 32 -12.51 -3.13 -4.21
N PHE A 33 -13.43 -3.73 -3.46
CA PHE A 33 -14.40 -3.02 -2.63
C PHE A 33 -14.05 -3.10 -1.14
N ALA A 34 -12.75 -3.12 -0.81
CA ALA A 34 -12.27 -2.96 0.55
C ALA A 34 -12.49 -1.52 1.04
N ILE A 35 -13.14 -1.38 2.19
CA ILE A 35 -13.37 -0.11 2.88
C ILE A 35 -12.86 -0.25 4.31
N ASN A 36 -11.90 0.58 4.70
CA ASN A 36 -11.42 0.65 6.07
C ASN A 36 -11.85 1.98 6.69
N ILE A 37 -12.57 1.92 7.80
CA ILE A 37 -13.02 3.11 8.52
C ILE A 37 -12.13 3.26 9.75
N ASN A 38 -11.34 4.33 9.77
CA ASN A 38 -10.40 4.59 10.85
C ASN A 38 -11.14 4.71 12.20
N LYS A 39 -10.64 3.97 13.21
CA LYS A 39 -11.24 3.80 14.55
C LYS A 39 -12.53 2.96 14.61
N VAL A 40 -12.95 2.33 13.52
CA VAL A 40 -14.16 1.48 13.48
C VAL A 40 -13.82 0.06 13.04
N GLY A 41 -13.22 -0.11 11.86
CA GLY A 41 -12.87 -1.43 11.33
C GLY A 41 -12.87 -1.50 9.81
N SER A 42 -12.56 -2.69 9.29
CA SER A 42 -12.44 -2.96 7.85
C SER A 42 -13.57 -3.86 7.33
N PHE A 43 -14.03 -3.57 6.12
CA PHE A 43 -15.18 -4.19 5.48
C PHE A 43 -14.84 -4.53 4.03
N ILE A 44 -15.30 -5.69 3.55
CA ILE A 44 -15.23 -6.07 2.14
C ILE A 44 -16.66 -6.19 1.62
N LEU A 45 -17.02 -5.29 0.70
CA LEU A 45 -18.38 -5.18 0.19
C LEU A 45 -18.53 -5.99 -1.10
N LYS A 46 -19.76 -6.41 -1.40
CA LYS A 46 -20.02 -7.30 -2.54
C LYS A 46 -20.01 -6.56 -3.87
N ASN A 47 -20.35 -5.29 -3.85
CA ASN A 47 -20.45 -4.48 -5.05
C ASN A 47 -20.08 -3.01 -4.77
N LYS A 48 -19.80 -2.31 -5.86
CA LYS A 48 -19.43 -0.89 -5.88
C LYS A 48 -20.44 -0.02 -5.11
N LYS A 49 -21.75 -0.27 -5.27
CA LYS A 49 -22.77 0.59 -4.67
C LYS A 49 -22.83 0.48 -3.15
N GLU A 50 -22.70 -0.73 -2.61
CA GLU A 50 -22.60 -0.95 -1.16
C GLU A 50 -21.36 -0.27 -0.56
N ALA A 51 -20.20 -0.44 -1.21
CA ALA A 51 -18.94 0.19 -0.78
C ALA A 51 -19.03 1.72 -0.81
N GLU A 52 -19.59 2.28 -1.89
CA GLU A 52 -19.80 3.72 -2.05
C GLU A 52 -20.70 4.28 -0.96
N ASN A 53 -21.85 3.63 -0.71
CA ASN A 53 -22.80 4.06 0.30
C ASN A 53 -22.19 4.03 1.71
N LEU A 54 -21.48 2.94 2.05
CA LEU A 54 -20.81 2.81 3.35
C LEU A 54 -19.76 3.92 3.54
N ALA A 55 -18.87 4.10 2.57
CA ALA A 55 -17.81 5.10 2.63
C ALA A 55 -18.39 6.51 2.76
N ASN A 56 -19.37 6.88 1.92
CA ASN A 56 -20.00 8.20 1.97
C ASN A 56 -20.71 8.47 3.29
N ASN A 57 -21.38 7.48 3.88
CA ASN A 57 -22.05 7.65 5.17
C ASN A 57 -21.04 7.99 6.28
N PHE A 58 -19.92 7.28 6.34
CA PHE A 58 -18.88 7.53 7.35
C PHE A 58 -18.10 8.82 7.09
N ILE A 59 -17.82 9.16 5.83
CA ILE A 59 -17.20 10.45 5.47
C ILE A 59 -18.09 11.62 5.89
N LYS A 60 -19.40 11.56 5.62
CA LYS A 60 -20.37 12.57 6.07
C LYS A 60 -20.44 12.67 7.60
N GLY A 61 -20.25 11.55 8.29
CA GLY A 61 -20.12 11.49 9.75
C GLY A 61 -18.79 12.01 10.31
N GLY A 62 -17.86 12.47 9.46
CA GLY A 62 -16.57 13.03 9.88
C GLY A 62 -15.45 12.00 10.05
N TYR A 63 -15.67 10.73 9.66
CA TYR A 63 -14.65 9.70 9.72
C TYR A 63 -13.70 9.78 8.51
N SER A 64 -12.46 9.38 8.75
CA SER A 64 -11.48 9.09 7.70
C SER A 64 -11.67 7.66 7.22
N VAL A 65 -11.75 7.46 5.90
CA VAL A 65 -12.08 6.18 5.28
C VAL A 65 -11.04 5.87 4.21
N ASP A 66 -10.44 4.69 4.25
CA ASP A 66 -9.55 4.19 3.20
C ASP A 66 -10.36 3.35 2.21
N ILE A 67 -10.16 3.62 0.91
CA ILE A 67 -11.08 3.20 -0.15
C ILE A 67 -10.34 2.39 -1.23
N GLY A 68 -10.86 1.20 -1.51
CA GLY A 68 -10.52 0.41 -2.69
C GLY A 68 -9.17 -0.31 -2.62
N LEU A 69 -8.67 -0.73 -3.78
CA LEU A 69 -7.50 -1.59 -3.93
C LEU A 69 -6.24 -1.07 -3.25
N MET A 70 -6.02 0.23 -3.36
CA MET A 70 -4.86 0.94 -2.83
C MET A 70 -5.20 1.67 -1.53
N GLN A 71 -6.37 1.41 -0.93
CA GLN A 71 -6.78 2.01 0.34
C GLN A 71 -6.57 3.54 0.37
N PHE A 72 -7.05 4.22 -0.67
CA PHE A 72 -6.94 5.68 -0.78
C PHE A 72 -7.69 6.35 0.37
N ASN A 73 -7.00 7.13 1.21
CA ASN A 73 -7.62 7.80 2.34
C ASN A 73 -8.49 8.99 1.89
N SER A 74 -9.74 9.04 2.34
CA SER A 74 -10.72 10.08 2.00
C SER A 74 -10.29 11.50 2.39
N ASN A 75 -9.37 11.67 3.35
CA ASN A 75 -8.84 13.00 3.67
C ASN A 75 -8.04 13.60 2.52
N ASN A 76 -7.47 12.80 1.63
CA ASN A 76 -6.74 13.29 0.47
C ASN A 76 -7.65 14.05 -0.51
N LEU A 77 -8.97 13.79 -0.50
CA LEU A 77 -9.95 14.53 -1.31
C LEU A 77 -10.05 16.03 -0.92
N LYS A 78 -9.52 16.41 0.24
CA LYS A 78 -9.43 17.81 0.68
C LYS A 78 -8.28 18.57 0.01
N SER A 79 -7.32 17.84 -0.59
CA SER A 79 -6.22 18.43 -1.36
C SER A 79 -6.68 18.84 -2.76
N SER A 80 -6.16 19.95 -3.28
CA SER A 80 -6.36 20.37 -4.67
C SER A 80 -5.87 19.33 -5.69
N THR A 81 -4.91 18.48 -5.31
CA THR A 81 -4.38 17.43 -6.17
C THR A 81 -5.41 16.33 -6.46
N PHE A 82 -6.26 15.99 -5.48
CA PHE A 82 -7.16 14.83 -5.57
C PHE A 82 -8.65 15.18 -5.42
N SER A 83 -9.00 16.45 -5.26
CA SER A 83 -10.39 16.91 -5.11
C SER A 83 -11.29 16.62 -6.31
N HIS A 84 -10.70 16.25 -7.46
CA HIS A 84 -11.42 15.84 -8.66
C HIS A 84 -11.92 14.39 -8.62
N TYR A 85 -11.44 13.57 -7.68
CA TYR A 85 -11.94 12.20 -7.49
C TYR A 85 -13.19 12.20 -6.60
N SER A 86 -14.17 11.37 -6.95
CA SER A 86 -15.26 10.98 -6.06
C SER A 86 -14.97 9.64 -5.36
N VAL A 87 -15.74 9.30 -4.32
CA VAL A 87 -15.73 7.94 -3.73
C VAL A 87 -16.04 6.88 -4.79
N GLU A 88 -16.95 7.20 -5.71
CA GLU A 88 -17.31 6.31 -6.81
C GLU A 88 -16.12 6.04 -7.74
N ASP A 89 -15.37 7.09 -8.08
CA ASP A 89 -14.14 6.97 -8.88
C ASP A 89 -13.09 6.11 -8.17
N LEU A 90 -12.94 6.26 -6.87
CA LEU A 90 -12.00 5.49 -6.07
C LEU A 90 -12.40 4.02 -5.91
N LEU A 91 -13.58 3.61 -6.37
CA LEU A 91 -14.00 2.20 -6.44
C LEU A 91 -13.88 1.62 -7.86
N ASP A 92 -13.54 2.45 -8.85
CA ASP A 92 -13.07 1.98 -10.15
C ASP A 92 -11.62 1.50 -10.04
N THR A 93 -11.34 0.31 -10.59
CA THR A 93 -10.03 -0.34 -10.48
C THR A 93 -8.91 0.54 -10.99
N CYS A 94 -9.06 1.13 -12.19
CA CYS A 94 -7.97 1.85 -12.83
C CYS A 94 -7.75 3.21 -12.16
N LYS A 95 -8.84 3.92 -11.84
CA LYS A 95 -8.76 5.21 -11.13
C LYS A 95 -8.19 5.05 -9.73
N ASN A 96 -8.53 3.98 -9.00
CA ASN A 96 -7.97 3.72 -7.67
C ASN A 96 -6.47 3.40 -7.74
N ILE A 97 -6.04 2.57 -8.71
CA ILE A 97 -4.62 2.28 -8.96
C ILE A 97 -3.87 3.57 -9.30
N LYS A 98 -4.43 4.40 -10.19
CA LYS A 98 -3.84 5.68 -10.57
C LYS A 98 -3.67 6.59 -9.35
N ALA A 99 -4.76 6.85 -8.62
CA ALA A 99 -4.74 7.73 -7.46
C ALA A 99 -3.79 7.25 -6.35
N GLY A 100 -3.80 5.95 -6.03
CA GLY A 100 -2.89 5.38 -5.04
C GLY A 100 -1.42 5.44 -5.49
N SER A 101 -1.14 5.13 -6.75
CA SER A 101 0.22 5.24 -7.29
C SER A 101 0.74 6.68 -7.36
N ASP A 102 -0.15 7.67 -7.57
CA ASP A 102 0.20 9.09 -7.51
C ASP A 102 0.57 9.52 -6.09
N ILE A 103 -0.16 9.05 -5.07
CA ILE A 103 0.22 9.27 -3.65
C ILE A 103 1.61 8.70 -3.37
N PHE A 104 1.86 7.46 -3.80
CA PHE A 104 3.18 6.84 -3.61
C PHE A 104 4.29 7.63 -4.30
N TYR A 105 4.07 8.06 -5.55
CA TYR A 105 5.04 8.86 -6.28
C TYR A 105 5.34 10.19 -5.58
N LEU A 106 4.32 10.89 -5.08
CA LEU A 106 4.48 12.13 -4.32
C LEU A 106 5.27 11.88 -3.03
N ALA A 107 4.96 10.80 -2.31
CA ALA A 107 5.71 10.39 -1.12
C ALA A 107 7.19 10.11 -1.44
N TYR A 108 7.47 9.46 -2.58
CA TYR A 108 8.84 9.21 -3.05
C TYR A 108 9.58 10.50 -3.40
N GLU A 109 8.91 11.48 -4.01
CA GLU A 109 9.51 12.78 -4.33
C GLU A 109 9.77 13.65 -3.08
N MET A 110 9.09 13.39 -1.96
CA MET A 110 9.38 14.05 -0.67
C MET A 110 10.66 13.53 0.02
N THR A 111 11.20 12.40 -0.43
CA THR A 111 12.41 11.81 0.17
C THR A 111 13.69 12.54 -0.27
N ASN A 112 14.77 12.39 0.51
CA ASN A 112 16.06 12.96 0.13
C ASN A 112 16.63 12.28 -1.11
N LYS A 113 16.83 13.04 -2.20
CA LYS A 113 17.30 12.55 -3.50
C LYS A 113 18.72 11.99 -3.48
N ASN A 114 19.51 12.28 -2.45
CA ASN A 114 20.87 11.76 -2.29
C ASN A 114 20.91 10.35 -1.66
N LEU A 115 19.77 9.83 -1.21
CA LEU A 115 19.67 8.47 -0.67
C LEU A 115 19.70 7.43 -1.78
N ALA A 116 20.10 6.21 -1.43
CA ALA A 116 19.93 5.07 -2.32
C ALA A 116 18.44 4.90 -2.67
N LYS A 117 18.17 4.42 -3.89
CA LYS A 117 16.80 4.23 -4.40
C LYS A 117 15.93 3.41 -3.45
N GLU A 118 16.47 2.33 -2.90
CA GLU A 118 15.74 1.47 -1.96
C GLU A 118 15.38 2.19 -0.66
N ASP A 119 16.28 2.99 -0.09
CA ASP A 119 15.98 3.80 1.09
C ASP A 119 14.86 4.80 0.82
N ARG A 120 14.87 5.41 -0.38
CA ARG A 120 13.80 6.31 -0.82
C ARG A 120 12.47 5.56 -0.97
N ILE A 121 12.46 4.34 -1.52
CA ILE A 121 11.25 3.52 -1.61
C ILE A 121 10.73 3.18 -0.21
N ASN A 122 11.59 2.76 0.71
CA ASN A 122 11.19 2.42 2.08
C ASN A 122 10.62 3.64 2.83
N GLN A 123 11.24 4.81 2.67
CA GLN A 123 10.71 6.07 3.21
C GLN A 123 9.39 6.47 2.56
N ALA A 124 9.24 6.28 1.24
CA ALA A 124 7.99 6.53 0.52
C ALA A 124 6.87 5.62 1.04
N LEU A 125 7.13 4.34 1.30
CA LEU A 125 6.18 3.40 1.92
C LEU A 125 5.79 3.84 3.33
N SER A 126 6.75 4.36 4.12
CA SER A 126 6.45 4.90 5.45
C SER A 126 5.52 6.12 5.37
N ILE A 127 5.80 7.05 4.46
CA ILE A 127 4.95 8.21 4.21
C ILE A 127 3.59 7.78 3.67
N TYR A 128 3.54 6.82 2.75
CA TYR A 128 2.29 6.29 2.18
C TYR A 128 1.33 5.81 3.27
N ASN A 129 1.86 5.08 4.27
CA ASN A 129 1.06 4.55 5.37
C ASN A 129 0.70 5.57 6.45
N THR A 130 1.60 6.51 6.77
CA THR A 130 1.48 7.32 8.00
C THR A 130 1.56 8.83 7.79
N GLY A 131 1.93 9.28 6.59
CA GLY A 131 2.33 10.65 6.30
C GLY A 131 3.71 11.03 6.86
N ASP A 132 4.45 10.09 7.46
CA ASP A 132 5.71 10.35 8.17
C ASP A 132 6.84 9.46 7.65
N LEU A 133 8.05 10.02 7.58
CA LEU A 133 9.25 9.35 7.06
C LEU A 133 9.69 8.11 7.85
N LYS A 134 9.32 8.01 9.13
CA LYS A 134 9.83 6.98 10.05
C LYS A 134 8.75 6.11 10.69
N LYS A 135 7.53 6.63 10.89
CA LYS A 135 6.50 5.90 11.65
C LYS A 135 6.08 4.57 11.02
N GLY A 136 6.12 4.46 9.69
CA GLY A 136 5.87 3.21 8.98
C GLY A 136 6.93 2.13 9.19
N PHE A 137 8.15 2.51 9.57
CA PHE A 137 9.15 1.55 10.03
C PHE A 137 8.81 1.08 11.44
N SER A 138 8.55 2.02 12.35
CA SER A 138 8.29 1.72 13.76
C SER A 138 7.02 0.89 13.98
N ASN A 139 6.00 1.03 13.13
CA ASN A 139 4.76 0.25 13.22
C ASN A 139 4.81 -1.08 12.44
N GLY A 140 5.95 -1.44 11.86
CA GLY A 140 6.14 -2.68 11.10
C GLY A 140 5.51 -2.68 9.70
N TYR A 141 4.96 -1.56 9.22
CA TYR A 141 4.35 -1.48 7.89
C TYR A 141 5.37 -1.73 6.78
N VAL A 142 6.52 -1.06 6.83
CA VAL A 142 7.57 -1.19 5.80
C VAL A 142 8.10 -2.63 5.73
N ALA A 143 8.14 -3.34 6.86
CA ALA A 143 8.59 -4.74 6.89
C ALA A 143 7.70 -5.70 6.08
N LYS A 144 6.44 -5.35 5.79
CA LYS A 144 5.54 -6.16 4.93
C LYS A 144 5.99 -6.26 3.47
N TYR A 145 6.92 -5.37 3.08
CA TYR A 145 7.44 -5.27 1.72
C TYR A 145 8.76 -6.05 1.55
N ASP A 146 9.38 -6.46 2.65
CA ASP A 146 10.59 -7.27 2.61
C ASP A 146 10.32 -8.62 1.89
N SER A 147 10.98 -8.83 0.75
CA SER A 147 10.89 -10.08 -0.02
C SER A 147 11.58 -11.26 0.67
N THR A 148 12.45 -10.98 1.66
CA THR A 148 13.11 -11.97 2.49
C THR A 148 12.29 -12.37 3.71
N ALA A 149 11.27 -11.59 4.10
CA ALA A 149 10.44 -11.89 5.27
C ALA A 149 9.78 -13.28 5.22
N LYS A 150 9.33 -13.71 4.02
CA LYS A 150 8.76 -15.06 3.84
C LYS A 150 9.81 -16.16 3.99
N THR A 151 11.03 -15.91 3.49
CA THR A 151 12.17 -16.82 3.66
C THR A 151 12.62 -16.85 5.12
N ILE A 152 12.53 -15.73 5.84
CA ILE A 152 12.84 -15.61 7.26
C ILE A 152 11.83 -16.37 8.11
N ASP A 153 10.52 -16.25 7.86
CA ASP A 153 9.49 -17.03 8.58
C ASP A 153 9.72 -18.55 8.42
N ASP A 154 10.02 -19.00 7.19
CA ASP A 154 10.35 -20.40 6.89
C ASP A 154 11.66 -20.84 7.58
N LEU A 155 12.65 -19.94 7.67
CA LEU A 155 13.91 -20.19 8.37
C LEU A 155 13.74 -20.15 9.90
N GLU A 156 12.87 -19.31 10.43
CA GLU A 156 12.50 -19.25 11.84
C GLU A 156 11.74 -20.51 12.25
N GLU A 157 10.80 -20.99 11.43
CA GLU A 157 10.10 -22.24 11.73
C GLU A 157 11.09 -23.42 11.78
N LYS A 158 12.04 -23.46 10.84
CA LYS A 158 13.13 -24.45 10.85
C LYS A 158 14.06 -24.28 12.03
N ALA A 159 14.40 -23.05 12.42
CA ALA A 159 15.26 -22.75 13.54
C ALA A 159 14.59 -23.01 14.90
N ARG A 160 13.27 -22.81 15.04
CA ARG A 160 12.49 -23.20 16.23
C ARG A 160 12.41 -24.72 16.38
N LYS A 161 12.45 -25.44 15.26
CA LYS A 161 12.54 -26.90 15.20
C LYS A 161 13.98 -27.41 15.37
N SER A 162 14.98 -26.54 15.48
CA SER A 162 16.37 -26.89 15.74
C SER A 162 16.88 -26.23 17.04
N ASP A 163 17.93 -26.76 17.67
CA ASP A 163 18.52 -26.18 18.90
C ASP A 163 19.39 -24.93 18.63
N THR A 164 19.08 -24.16 17.58
CA THR A 164 19.94 -23.08 17.08
C THR A 164 19.31 -21.71 17.32
N ARG A 165 19.97 -20.84 18.10
CA ARG A 165 19.57 -19.42 18.19
C ARG A 165 20.10 -18.66 16.98
N ILE A 166 19.22 -18.31 16.05
CA ILE A 166 19.52 -17.39 14.95
C ILE A 166 19.18 -15.96 15.38
N LYS A 167 20.09 -15.02 15.15
CA LYS A 167 19.83 -13.58 15.25
C LYS A 167 19.60 -13.06 13.83
N ILE A 168 18.35 -12.74 13.49
CA ILE A 168 17.99 -12.32 12.13
C ILE A 168 17.98 -10.80 12.06
N THR A 169 18.68 -10.27 11.06
CA THR A 169 18.65 -8.85 10.71
C THR A 169 17.75 -8.69 9.49
N TYR A 170 16.67 -7.92 9.61
CA TYR A 170 15.77 -7.64 8.49
C TYR A 170 16.48 -6.73 7.47
N ASN A 171 16.43 -7.11 6.19
CA ASN A 171 16.85 -6.23 5.11
C ASN A 171 15.61 -5.56 4.54
N LEU A 172 15.59 -4.23 4.55
CA LEU A 172 14.50 -3.44 3.98
C LEU A 172 14.36 -3.68 2.46
N PHE A 173 13.24 -3.25 1.87
CA PHE A 173 12.86 -3.53 0.48
C PHE A 173 14.05 -3.49 -0.49
N ASN A 174 14.22 -4.55 -1.28
CA ASN A 174 15.26 -4.66 -2.30
C ASN A 174 14.67 -5.21 -3.60
N LEU A 175 14.61 -4.39 -4.64
CA LEU A 175 14.09 -4.75 -5.96
C LEU A 175 14.89 -5.87 -6.66
N GLN A 176 16.12 -6.16 -6.21
CA GLN A 176 17.04 -7.06 -6.92
C GLN A 176 16.65 -8.55 -6.91
N THR A 177 15.61 -8.96 -6.19
CA THR A 177 15.24 -10.39 -6.05
C THR A 177 14.11 -10.87 -6.98
N GLN A 178 13.56 -10.02 -7.86
CA GLN A 178 12.50 -10.42 -8.80
C GLN A 178 12.96 -10.69 -10.24
N LYS A 179 14.25 -11.00 -10.47
CA LYS A 179 14.63 -11.71 -11.69
C LYS A 179 14.38 -13.20 -11.47
N LYS A 180 13.20 -13.68 -11.86
CA LYS A 180 12.97 -15.10 -12.07
C LYS A 180 13.67 -15.52 -13.37
N GLU A 181 14.46 -16.59 -13.25
CA GLU A 181 14.89 -17.48 -14.33
C GLU A 181 13.67 -18.00 -15.13
#